data_AF-A0A1L3ZLB2-F1
#
_entry.id   AF-A0A1L3ZLB2-F1
#
_cell.length_a   1.000
_cell.length_b   1.000
_cell.length_c   1.000
_cell.angle_alpha   90.00
_cell.angle_beta   90.00
_cell.angle_gamma   90.00
#
_symmetry.space_group_name_H-M   'P 1'
#
loop_
_entity.id
_entity.type
_entity.pdbx_description
1 polymer ?
#
loop_
_entity_poly.entity_id
_entity_poly.type
_entity_poly.pdbx_seq_one_letter_code
_entity_poly.pdbx_strand_id
1 'polypeptide(L)'
;MAWTPFTRRHHDRSRMRYASDLTDREWSLIDPFMPRQPRLGRRRKTSLRAVMDAIFYLLQSGCQWALLPHDFPPKSTVYHYFKRFCRDGTWRRIHDALYCRTRQLEGREEQPSLGLSGILCGGP
;
A
#
# COMPACT_ATOMS: atom_id res chain seq x y z
N MET A 1 0.95 -12.08 18.47
CA MET A 1 1.24 -10.67 18.79
C MET A 1 0.28 -10.22 19.88
N ALA A 2 0.77 -9.80 21.05
CA ALA A 2 -0.10 -9.46 22.19
C ALA A 2 -0.75 -8.08 22.00
N TRP A 3 -2.05 -7.96 22.30
CA TRP A 3 -2.77 -6.68 22.27
C TRP A 3 -2.46 -5.87 23.53
N THR A 4 -1.37 -5.11 23.48
CA THR A 4 -0.86 -4.26 24.57
C THR A 4 -1.28 -2.79 24.40
N PRO A 5 -1.23 -1.95 25.45
CA PRO A 5 -1.46 -0.52 25.30
C PRO A 5 -0.53 0.16 24.28
N PHE A 6 0.70 -0.36 24.13
CA PHE A 6 1.66 0.11 23.15
C PHE A 6 1.22 -0.21 21.71
N THR A 7 0.86 -1.47 21.42
CA THR A 7 0.38 -1.87 20.09
C THR A 7 -0.93 -1.20 19.73
N ARG A 8 -1.82 -0.96 20.71
CA ARG A 8 -3.08 -0.23 20.49
C ARG A 8 -2.83 1.18 19.95
N ARG A 9 -1.88 1.92 20.51
CA ARG A 9 -1.52 3.27 20.01
C ARG A 9 -1.00 3.24 18.58
N HIS A 10 -0.27 2.20 18.20
CA HIS A 10 0.20 2.03 16.83
C HIS A 10 -0.91 1.69 15.83
N HIS A 11 -2.00 1.07 16.30
CA HIS A 11 -3.17 0.74 15.49
C HIS A 11 -4.33 1.74 15.67
N ASP A 12 -4.14 2.83 16.43
CA ASP A 12 -5.17 3.84 16.62
C ASP A 12 -5.37 4.63 15.33
N ARG A 13 -6.56 4.49 14.75
CA ARG A 13 -7.00 5.18 13.53
C ARG A 13 -8.15 6.14 13.79
N SER A 14 -8.46 6.46 15.04
CA SER A 14 -9.60 7.31 15.43
C SER A 14 -9.56 8.73 14.84
N ARG A 15 -8.38 9.24 14.51
CA ARG A 15 -8.17 10.57 13.91
C ARG A 15 -8.14 10.57 12.38
N MET A 16 -8.27 9.40 11.76
CA MET A 16 -8.25 9.27 10.31
C MET A 16 -9.65 9.48 9.73
N ARG A 17 -9.71 9.87 8.46
CA ARG A 17 -10.98 10.06 7.77
C ARG A 17 -11.71 8.72 7.62
N TYR A 18 -11.00 7.68 7.19
CA TYR A 18 -11.47 6.31 7.23
C TYR A 18 -10.49 5.43 8.02
N ALA A 19 -11.03 4.42 8.71
CA ALA A 19 -10.21 3.42 9.39
C ALA A 19 -9.31 2.62 8.42
N SER A 20 -9.58 2.68 7.12
CA SER A 20 -8.79 2.05 6.05
C SER A 20 -7.62 2.90 5.56
N ASP A 21 -7.59 4.20 5.86
CA ASP A 21 -6.58 5.10 5.33
C ASP A 21 -5.19 4.74 5.85
N LEU A 22 -4.16 5.05 5.07
CA LEU A 22 -2.78 4.84 5.48
C LEU A 22 -2.32 5.94 6.42
N THR A 23 -1.71 5.56 7.53
CA THR A 23 -0.94 6.49 8.37
C THR A 23 0.28 7.00 7.60
N ASP A 24 0.86 8.12 8.02
CA ASP A 24 2.08 8.65 7.39
C ASP A 24 3.24 7.66 7.41
N ARG A 25 3.33 6.86 8.47
CA ARG A 25 4.33 5.81 8.62
C ARG A 25 4.10 4.65 7.66
N GLU A 26 2.86 4.22 7.45
CA GLU A 26 2.56 3.17 6.47
C GLU A 26 2.75 3.70 5.04
N TRP A 27 2.34 4.94 4.80
CA TRP A 27 2.55 5.60 3.51
C TRP A 27 4.02 5.67 3.13
N SER A 28 4.93 6.00 4.07
CA SER A 28 6.36 6.08 3.77
C SER A 28 6.99 4.73 3.37
N LEU A 29 6.36 3.60 3.72
CA LEU A 29 6.76 2.27 3.25
C LEU A 29 6.29 2.01 1.81
N ILE A 30 5.18 2.61 1.39
CA ILE A 30 4.52 2.35 0.11
C ILE A 30 4.95 3.36 -0.98
N ASP A 31 5.14 4.62 -0.60
CA ASP A 31 5.49 5.73 -1.50
C ASP A 31 6.68 5.42 -2.44
N PRO A 32 7.75 4.73 -2.01
CA PRO A 32 8.88 4.40 -2.90
C PRO A 32 8.50 3.55 -4.13
N PHE A 33 7.42 2.77 -4.04
CA PHE A 33 6.95 1.92 -5.13
C PHE A 33 6.05 2.65 -6.12
N MET A 34 5.63 3.88 -5.78
CA MET A 34 4.70 4.66 -6.57
C MET A 34 5.34 5.18 -7.86
N PRO A 35 4.58 5.25 -8.97
CA PRO A 35 5.11 5.82 -10.21
C PRO A 35 5.45 7.29 -10.01
N ARG A 36 6.70 7.65 -10.32
CA ARG A 36 7.17 9.04 -10.30
C ARG A 36 6.32 9.91 -11.22
N GLN A 37 6.26 11.20 -10.90
CA GLN A 37 5.61 12.18 -11.77
C GLN A 37 6.23 12.12 -13.17
N PRO A 38 5.43 12.05 -14.24
CA PRO A 38 5.95 12.02 -15.59
C PRO A 38 6.72 13.32 -15.87
N ARG A 39 7.92 13.19 -16.46
CA ARG A 39 8.76 14.33 -16.85
C ARG A 39 8.23 15.05 -18.10
N LEU A 40 7.54 14.31 -18.97
CA LEU A 40 6.99 14.77 -20.24
C LEU A 40 5.48 14.50 -20.30
N GLY A 41 4.74 15.36 -21.00
CA GLY A 41 3.29 15.26 -21.15
C GLY A 41 2.50 15.83 -19.96
N ARG A 42 1.25 15.41 -19.81
CA ARG A 42 0.34 15.95 -18.79
C ARG A 42 0.80 15.55 -17.39
N ARG A 43 1.14 16.55 -16.57
CA ARG A 43 1.44 16.34 -15.15
C ARG A 43 0.26 15.71 -14.43
N ARG A 44 0.54 14.74 -13.57
CA ARG A 44 -0.49 14.09 -12.74
C ARG A 44 -0.89 15.04 -11.61
N LYS A 45 -2.16 15.42 -11.59
CA LYS A 45 -2.77 16.23 -10.52
C LYS A 45 -3.24 15.38 -9.33
N THR A 46 -3.59 14.12 -9.58
CA THR A 46 -4.11 13.21 -8.55
C THR A 46 -3.02 12.80 -7.57
N SER A 47 -3.29 12.92 -6.27
CA SER A 47 -2.46 12.35 -5.21
C SER A 47 -2.51 10.83 -5.26
N LEU A 48 -1.34 10.18 -5.31
CA LEU A 48 -1.27 8.71 -5.30
C LEU A 48 -1.61 8.13 -3.93
N ARG A 49 -1.38 8.88 -2.85
CA ARG A 49 -1.83 8.49 -1.52
C ARG A 49 -3.34 8.37 -1.46
N ALA A 50 -4.06 9.38 -1.95
CA ALA A 50 -5.51 9.35 -2.01
C ALA A 50 -6.05 8.20 -2.90
N VAL A 51 -5.28 7.78 -3.91
CA VAL A 51 -5.63 6.59 -4.71
C VAL A 51 -5.41 5.31 -3.91
N MET A 52 -4.32 5.19 -3.17
CA MET A 52 -4.05 4.02 -2.33
C MET A 52 -5.04 3.91 -1.16
N ASP A 53 -5.37 5.03 -0.51
CA ASP A 53 -6.41 5.09 0.54
C ASP A 53 -7.76 4.63 -0.01
N ALA A 54 -8.15 5.09 -1.21
CA ALA A 54 -9.37 4.64 -1.88
C ALA A 54 -9.36 3.13 -2.19
N ILE A 55 -8.22 2.59 -2.63
CA ILE A 55 -8.08 1.15 -2.90
C ILE A 55 -8.20 0.35 -1.60
N PHE A 56 -7.53 0.78 -0.52
CA PHE A 56 -7.63 0.11 0.77
C PHE A 56 -9.03 0.22 1.39
N TYR A 57 -9.72 1.33 1.20
CA TYR A 57 -11.13 1.46 1.55
C TYR A 57 -11.98 0.40 0.85
N LEU A 58 -11.82 0.24 -0.47
CA LEU A 58 -12.55 -0.78 -1.24
C LEU A 58 -12.22 -2.20 -0.76
N LEU A 59 -10.95 -2.49 -0.51
CA LEU A 59 -10.50 -3.81 -0.06
C LEU A 59 -10.99 -4.15 1.35
N GLN A 60 -11.00 -3.18 2.26
CA GLN A 60 -11.44 -3.40 3.65
C GLN A 60 -12.97 -3.43 3.78
N SER A 61 -13.68 -2.56 3.07
CA SER A 61 -15.15 -2.50 3.13
C SER A 61 -15.83 -3.55 2.25
N GLY A 62 -15.14 -4.03 1.20
CA GLY A 62 -15.73 -4.91 0.19
C GLY A 62 -16.81 -4.23 -0.67
N CYS A 63 -16.92 -2.90 -0.63
CA CYS A 63 -17.98 -2.21 -1.36
C CYS A 63 -17.73 -2.22 -2.87
N GLN A 64 -18.82 -2.05 -3.63
CA GLN A 64 -18.74 -1.94 -5.09
C GLN A 64 -18.03 -0.64 -5.50
N TRP A 65 -17.30 -0.67 -6.62
CA TRP A 65 -16.66 0.53 -7.20
C TRP A 65 -17.59 1.72 -7.42
N ALA A 66 -18.88 1.46 -7.67
CA ALA A 66 -19.89 2.50 -7.85
C ALA A 66 -20.24 3.23 -6.54
N LEU A 67 -20.01 2.59 -5.39
CA LEU A 67 -20.27 3.09 -4.04
C LEU A 67 -19.03 3.72 -3.39
N LEU A 68 -17.95 3.90 -4.14
CA LEU A 68 -16.78 4.61 -3.64
C LEU A 68 -17.20 6.04 -3.23
N PRO A 69 -16.91 6.48 -2.00
CA PRO A 69 -17.23 7.83 -1.54
C PRO A 69 -16.68 8.93 -2.47
N HIS A 70 -17.45 10.00 -2.66
CA HIS A 70 -17.19 11.05 -3.66
C HIS A 70 -15.97 11.94 -3.36
N ASP A 71 -15.51 11.86 -2.12
CA ASP A 71 -14.38 12.57 -1.59
C ASP A 71 -13.03 11.91 -1.86
N PHE A 72 -13.04 10.65 -2.32
CA PHE A 72 -11.89 10.03 -2.95
C PHE A 72 -11.72 10.54 -4.40
N PRO A 73 -10.55 10.31 -5.03
CA PRO A 73 -10.41 10.54 -6.46
C PRO A 73 -11.49 9.82 -7.27
N PRO A 74 -11.86 10.31 -8.47
CA PRO A 74 -12.89 9.68 -9.28
C PRO A 74 -12.65 8.18 -9.47
N LYS A 75 -13.69 7.36 -9.29
CA LYS A 75 -13.60 5.88 -9.36
C LYS A 75 -12.86 5.36 -10.60
N SER A 76 -13.02 6.02 -11.74
CA SER A 76 -12.32 5.69 -12.98
C SER A 76 -10.80 5.89 -12.88
N THR A 77 -10.36 6.92 -12.18
CA THR A 77 -8.95 7.19 -11.90
C THR A 77 -8.38 6.15 -10.94
N VAL A 78 -9.10 5.85 -9.85
CA VAL A 78 -8.69 4.82 -8.88
C VAL A 78 -8.56 3.47 -9.57
N TYR A 79 -9.58 3.07 -10.35
CA TYR A 79 -9.56 1.82 -11.12
C TYR A 79 -8.43 1.76 -12.15
N HIS A 80 -8.14 2.88 -12.84
CA HIS A 80 -7.00 2.96 -13.77
C HIS A 80 -5.67 2.63 -13.08
N TYR A 81 -5.40 3.23 -11.92
CA TYR A 81 -4.19 2.94 -11.15
C TYR A 81 -4.17 1.52 -10.60
N PHE A 82 -5.30 1.04 -10.08
CA PHE A 82 -5.43 -0.34 -9.61
C PHE A 82 -5.04 -1.33 -10.72
N LYS A 83 -5.62 -1.22 -11.92
CA LYS A 83 -5.25 -2.06 -13.07
C LYS A 83 -3.80 -1.90 -13.47
N ARG A 84 -3.26 -0.68 -13.45
CA ARG A 84 -1.85 -0.42 -13.75
C ARG A 84 -0.94 -1.18 -12.79
N PHE A 85 -1.19 -1.08 -11.48
CA PHE A 85 -0.40 -1.74 -10.43
C PHE A 85 -0.47 -3.26 -10.50
N CYS A 86 -1.62 -3.82 -10.90
CA CYS A 86 -1.73 -5.25 -11.18
C CYS A 86 -0.86 -5.66 -12.37
N ARG A 87 -0.84 -4.86 -13.44
CA ARG A 87 -0.11 -5.19 -14.67
C ARG A 87 1.41 -5.03 -14.53
N ASP A 88 1.87 -3.98 -13.85
CA ASP A 88 3.30 -3.68 -13.71
C ASP A 88 3.97 -4.35 -12.50
N GLY A 89 3.23 -5.19 -11.76
CA GLY A 89 3.73 -5.94 -10.62
C GLY A 89 4.01 -5.08 -9.38
N THR A 90 3.51 -3.84 -9.32
CA THR A 90 3.68 -2.97 -8.14
C THR A 90 3.17 -3.62 -6.86
N TRP A 91 2.02 -4.29 -6.91
CA TRP A 91 1.49 -5.01 -5.73
C TRP A 91 2.43 -6.09 -5.21
N ARG A 92 3.03 -6.86 -6.12
CA ARG A 92 4.01 -7.89 -5.77
C ARG A 92 5.23 -7.26 -5.11
N ARG A 93 5.79 -6.19 -5.68
CA ARG A 93 6.95 -5.49 -5.11
C ARG A 93 6.67 -4.92 -3.70
N ILE A 94 5.49 -4.34 -3.49
CA ILE A 94 5.08 -3.85 -2.17
C ILE A 94 4.97 -5.02 -1.18
N HIS A 95 4.30 -6.09 -1.56
CA HIS A 95 4.14 -7.28 -0.74
C HIS A 95 5.49 -7.87 -0.33
N ASP A 96 6.39 -8.09 -1.29
CA ASP A 96 7.69 -8.72 -1.06
C ASP A 96 8.56 -7.86 -0.13
N ALA A 97 8.56 -6.54 -0.31
CA ALA A 97 9.30 -5.62 0.55
C ALA A 97 8.78 -5.62 1.99
N LEU A 98 7.46 -5.60 2.18
CA LEU A 98 6.85 -5.67 3.51
C LEU A 98 7.07 -7.04 4.16
N TYR A 99 7.06 -8.11 3.37
CA TYR A 99 7.33 -9.47 3.82
C TYR A 99 8.78 -9.64 4.28
N CYS A 100 9.77 -9.25 3.47
CA CYS A 100 11.20 -9.26 3.84
C CYS A 100 11.39 -8.49 5.16
N ARG A 101 10.82 -7.28 5.28
CA ARG A 101 10.92 -6.46 6.50
C ARG A 101 10.29 -7.11 7.73
N THR A 102 9.14 -7.75 7.57
CA THR A 102 8.47 -8.45 8.69
C THR A 102 9.33 -9.60 9.19
N ARG A 103 9.94 -10.38 8.28
CA ARG A 103 10.84 -11.49 8.65
C ARG A 103 12.11 -11.02 9.37
N GLN A 104 12.72 -9.93 8.91
CA GLN A 104 13.88 -9.32 9.58
C GLN A 104 13.53 -8.90 11.02
N LEU A 105 12.36 -8.30 11.24
CA LEU A 105 11.89 -7.91 12.58
C LEU A 105 11.63 -9.12 13.49
N GLU A 106 11.31 -10.27 12.93
CA GLU A 106 11.15 -11.54 13.65
C GLU A 106 12.48 -12.29 13.86
N GLY A 107 13.62 -11.75 13.40
CA GLY A 107 14.93 -12.39 13.50
C GLY A 107 15.08 -13.62 12.61
N ARG A 108 14.28 -13.73 11.54
CA ARG A 108 14.31 -14.85 10.58
C ARG A 108 15.11 -14.45 9.34
N GLU A 109 15.70 -15.44 8.66
CA GLU A 109 16.31 -15.22 7.34
C GLU A 109 15.29 -14.60 6.37
N GLU A 110 15.75 -13.71 5.48
CA GLU A 110 14.88 -12.93 4.58
C GLU A 110 14.11 -13.80 3.60
N GLN A 111 14.73 -14.88 3.13
CA GLN A 111 14.11 -15.87 2.26
C GLN A 111 13.58 -17.06 3.09
N PRO A 112 12.38 -17.59 2.81
CA PRO A 112 11.97 -18.87 3.38
C PRO A 112 12.94 -19.97 2.96
N SER A 113 13.36 -20.83 3.89
CA SER A 113 14.27 -21.96 3.63
C SER A 113 13.74 -22.97 2.61
N LEU A 114 12.44 -22.92 2.29
CA LEU A 114 11.80 -23.69 1.22
C LEU A 114 10.69 -22.82 0.60
N GLY A 115 11.07 -22.02 -0.38
CA GLY A 115 10.14 -21.27 -1.21
C GLY A 115 10.84 -20.71 -2.44
N LEU A 116 10.52 -21.25 -3.62
CA LEU A 116 10.96 -20.73 -4.92
C LEU A 116 10.39 -19.32 -5.14
N SER A 117 10.99 -18.31 -4.52
CA SER A 117 10.82 -16.92 -4.92
C SER A 117 12.20 -16.28 -4.89
N GLY A 118 12.94 -16.51 -5.98
CA GLY A 118 14.21 -15.86 -6.24
C GLY A 118 13.98 -14.38 -6.51
N ILE A 119 13.89 -13.59 -5.46
CA ILE A 119 14.09 -12.14 -5.53
C ILE A 119 15.16 -11.83 -4.50
N LEU A 120 16.31 -11.37 -4.99
CA LEU A 120 17.36 -10.79 -4.19
C LEU A 120 16.75 -9.57 -3.48
N CYS A 121 16.45 -9.68 -2.17
CA CYS A 121 16.29 -8.53 -1.29
C CYS A 121 17.69 -7.89 -1.15
N GLY A 122 18.23 -7.36 -2.25
CA GLY A 122 19.50 -6.64 -2.33
C GLY A 122 19.21 -5.17 -2.55
N GLY A 123 19.30 -4.38 -1.48
CA GLY A 123 19.31 -2.92 -1.59
C GLY A 123 20.62 -2.40 -2.19
N PRO A 124 20.69 -1.12 -2.58
CA PRO A 124 21.94 -0.36 -2.49
C PRO A 124 22.32 -0.08 -1.03
#